data_AF-A0A256IVC9-F1
#
_entry.id   AF-A0A256IVC9-F1
#
_cell.length_a   1.000
_cell.length_b   1.000
_cell.length_c   1.000
_cell.angle_alpha   90.00
_cell.angle_beta   90.00
_cell.angle_gamma   90.00
#
_symmetry.space_group_name_H-M   'P 1'
#
loop_
_entity.id
_entity.type
_entity.pdbx_description
1 polymer ?
#
loop_
_entity_poly.entity_id
_entity_poly.type
_entity_poly.pdbx_seq_one_letter_code
_entity_poly.pdbx_strand_id
1 'polypeptide(L)'
;MSTSATDERDRSVDGGPSDRSVDGSRPDRTFSQEMLAGVRATDLLVLLAVPAVLLAVFALPEATRRSLAFAYADPTVPSAFAAHYVHLGTDHLLGNLVGYGLLAGVGYALAVLGGRRRLFFTSLATYLGAFPFALSALNLAVPRDAIGFGFSGINMALAGLLPILWYCYAREHFAPAASLRALPAVFFALVGWIALLALPVSTTGIGVAGLAIGVAGA
;
A
#
# COMPACT_ATOMS: atom_id res chain seq x y z
N MET A 1 88.59 8.42 -0.88
CA MET A 1 88.54 6.94 -0.86
C MET A 1 87.11 6.58 -0.42
N SER A 2 86.08 6.48 -1.25
CA SER A 2 85.87 5.85 -2.58
C SER A 2 86.03 4.33 -2.61
N THR A 3 85.09 3.70 -3.33
CA THR A 3 84.82 2.26 -3.59
C THR A 3 83.89 1.61 -2.53
N SER A 4 82.82 0.88 -2.86
CA SER A 4 82.45 0.20 -4.11
C SER A 4 80.94 0.21 -4.34
N ALA A 5 80.53 0.62 -5.55
CA ALA A 5 79.31 0.19 -6.21
C ALA A 5 79.53 -1.21 -6.82
N THR A 6 78.48 -2.03 -6.87
CA THR A 6 78.05 -2.96 -7.95
C THR A 6 77.31 -4.15 -7.33
N ASP A 7 76.01 -4.26 -7.59
CA ASP A 7 75.51 -5.43 -8.33
C ASP A 7 74.23 -5.04 -9.09
N GLU A 8 74.39 -4.83 -10.40
CA GLU A 8 73.32 -4.80 -11.39
C GLU A 8 73.24 -6.19 -12.03
N ARG A 9 72.03 -6.76 -12.05
CA ARG A 9 71.44 -7.75 -13.02
C ARG A 9 70.38 -8.56 -12.25
N ASP A 10 69.18 -8.87 -12.72
CA ASP A 10 68.64 -9.05 -14.06
C ASP A 10 67.11 -9.27 -13.94
N ARG A 11 66.33 -8.85 -14.95
CA ARG A 11 64.97 -9.34 -15.35
C ARG A 11 63.79 -9.09 -14.38
N SER A 12 62.58 -8.74 -14.82
CA SER A 12 61.97 -8.69 -16.15
C SER A 12 60.66 -7.90 -16.03
N VAL A 13 60.37 -7.14 -17.09
CA VAL A 13 59.04 -6.62 -17.44
C VAL A 13 58.06 -7.80 -17.56
N ASP A 14 56.97 -7.77 -16.80
CA ASP A 14 55.65 -8.31 -17.20
C ASP A 14 54.62 -7.73 -16.20
N GLY A 15 53.58 -6.99 -16.58
CA GLY A 15 52.78 -7.21 -17.77
C GLY A 15 51.66 -8.22 -17.50
N GLY A 16 50.86 -8.04 -16.45
CA GLY A 16 49.73 -8.95 -16.17
C GLY A 16 48.63 -8.28 -15.35
N PRO A 17 47.36 -8.30 -15.78
CA PRO A 17 46.32 -7.41 -15.28
C PRO A 17 45.86 -7.82 -13.88
N SER A 18 45.39 -6.80 -13.17
CA SER A 18 44.47 -6.92 -12.05
C SER A 18 43.50 -8.07 -12.25
N ASP A 19 43.45 -8.94 -11.24
CA ASP A 19 42.42 -9.94 -11.04
C ASP A 19 41.09 -9.20 -10.90
N ARG A 20 40.56 -8.79 -12.05
CA ARG A 20 39.23 -8.24 -12.24
C ARG A 20 38.34 -9.46 -12.09
N SER A 21 38.09 -9.81 -10.82
CA SER A 21 37.12 -10.80 -10.43
C SER A 21 35.89 -10.54 -11.29
N VAL A 22 35.66 -11.50 -12.18
CA VAL A 22 34.64 -11.50 -13.20
C VAL A 22 33.38 -10.98 -12.54
N ASP A 23 32.99 -9.78 -12.96
CA ASP A 23 31.66 -9.23 -12.76
C ASP A 23 30.71 -10.32 -13.21
N GLY A 24 30.22 -11.08 -12.22
CA GLY A 24 29.26 -12.13 -12.41
C GLY A 24 28.00 -11.40 -12.81
N SER A 25 27.88 -11.13 -14.11
CA SER A 25 26.70 -10.58 -14.75
C SER A 25 25.56 -11.51 -14.39
N ARG A 26 24.89 -11.19 -13.28
CA ARG A 26 23.65 -11.83 -12.89
C ARG A 26 22.78 -11.67 -14.15
N PRO A 27 22.29 -12.76 -14.75
CA PRO A 27 21.45 -12.63 -15.92
C PRO A 27 20.34 -11.65 -15.54
N ASP A 28 20.19 -10.57 -16.31
CA ASP A 28 19.12 -9.59 -16.14
C ASP A 28 17.82 -10.38 -16.11
N ARG A 29 17.32 -10.65 -14.91
CA ARG A 29 16.12 -11.45 -14.75
C ARG A 29 15.00 -10.58 -15.25
N THR A 30 14.24 -11.12 -16.20
CA THR A 30 13.03 -10.42 -16.64
C THR A 30 12.11 -10.22 -15.44
N PHE A 31 11.37 -9.11 -15.41
CA PHE A 31 10.42 -8.76 -14.35
C PHE A 31 9.54 -9.97 -13.91
N SER A 32 9.07 -10.76 -14.88
CA SER A 32 8.29 -11.97 -14.64
C SER A 32 9.05 -13.05 -13.87
N GLN A 33 10.35 -13.25 -14.14
CA GLN A 33 11.18 -14.21 -13.43
C GLN A 33 11.47 -13.77 -11.99
N GLU A 34 11.69 -12.48 -11.77
CA GLU A 34 11.85 -11.94 -10.41
C GLU A 34 10.58 -12.07 -9.59
N MET A 35 9.44 -11.78 -10.22
CA MET A 35 8.13 -11.98 -9.60
C MET A 35 7.90 -13.46 -9.27
N LEU A 36 8.08 -14.38 -10.23
CA LEU A 36 7.88 -15.81 -10.02
C LEU A 36 8.81 -16.40 -8.94
N ALA A 37 10.06 -15.97 -8.90
CA ALA A 37 11.00 -16.38 -7.86
C ALA A 37 10.61 -15.85 -6.47
N GLY A 38 9.93 -14.71 -6.42
CA GLY A 38 9.49 -14.07 -5.19
C GLY A 38 8.13 -14.56 -4.68
N VAL A 39 7.23 -15.07 -5.53
CA VAL A 39 5.89 -15.53 -5.12
C VAL A 39 5.98 -16.83 -4.31
N ARG A 40 5.20 -16.91 -3.22
CA ARG A 40 5.02 -18.16 -2.46
C ARG A 40 3.58 -18.64 -2.58
N ALA A 41 3.38 -19.96 -2.66
CA ALA A 41 2.03 -20.55 -2.70
C ALA A 41 1.16 -20.14 -1.49
N THR A 42 1.77 -20.04 -0.30
CA THR A 42 1.11 -19.55 0.92
C THR A 42 0.52 -18.16 0.75
N ASP A 43 1.20 -17.28 0.04
CA ASP A 43 0.74 -15.91 -0.19
C ASP A 43 -0.49 -15.89 -1.09
N LEU A 44 -0.48 -16.70 -2.15
CA LEU A 44 -1.62 -16.85 -3.05
C LEU A 44 -2.83 -17.43 -2.32
N LEU A 45 -2.63 -18.42 -1.44
CA LEU A 45 -3.70 -18.96 -0.61
C LEU A 45 -4.31 -17.89 0.29
N VAL A 46 -3.48 -17.06 0.94
CA VAL A 46 -3.96 -15.95 1.78
C VAL A 46 -4.73 -14.91 0.95
N LEU A 47 -4.23 -14.56 -0.23
CA LEU A 47 -4.89 -13.61 -1.13
C LEU A 47 -6.22 -14.14 -1.67
N LEU A 48 -6.30 -15.44 -1.97
CA LEU A 48 -7.52 -16.09 -2.45
C LEU A 48 -8.52 -16.38 -1.32
N ALA A 49 -8.08 -16.42 -0.06
CA ALA A 49 -8.99 -16.58 1.07
C ALA A 49 -10.00 -15.41 1.16
N VAL A 50 -9.60 -14.19 0.81
CA VAL A 50 -10.49 -13.02 0.84
C VAL A 50 -11.67 -13.14 -0.13
N PRO A 51 -11.48 -13.32 -1.46
CA PRO A 51 -12.59 -13.50 -2.37
C PRO A 51 -13.40 -14.77 -2.05
N ALA A 52 -12.77 -15.84 -1.54
CA ALA A 52 -13.50 -17.03 -1.09
C ALA A 52 -14.47 -16.71 0.07
N VAL A 53 -14.03 -15.93 1.06
CA VAL A 53 -14.89 -15.47 2.17
C VAL A 53 -16.02 -14.58 1.65
N LEU A 54 -15.73 -13.63 0.74
CA LEU A 54 -16.76 -12.76 0.16
C LEU A 54 -17.82 -13.56 -0.61
N LEU A 55 -17.40 -14.53 -1.41
CA LEU A 55 -18.31 -15.42 -2.13
C LEU A 55 -19.14 -16.29 -1.18
N ALA A 56 -18.52 -16.82 -0.11
CA ALA A 56 -19.21 -17.62 0.89
C ALA A 56 -20.28 -16.81 1.64
N VAL A 57 -19.97 -15.57 2.04
CA VAL A 57 -20.95 -14.66 2.67
C VAL A 57 -22.05 -14.30 1.68
N PHE A 58 -21.72 -14.05 0.41
CA PHE A 58 -22.71 -13.78 -0.62
C PHE A 58 -23.61 -14.98 -0.95
N ALA A 59 -23.17 -16.22 -0.69
CA ALA A 59 -23.98 -17.41 -0.89
C ALA A 59 -25.03 -17.64 0.21
N LEU A 60 -24.92 -16.94 1.36
CA LEU A 60 -25.91 -17.01 2.44
C LEU A 60 -27.28 -16.47 1.97
N PRO A 61 -28.40 -16.92 2.55
CA PRO A 61 -29.72 -16.36 2.25
C PRO A 61 -29.75 -14.84 2.43
N GLU A 62 -30.49 -14.14 1.58
CA GLU A 62 -30.56 -12.68 1.57
C GLU A 62 -31.01 -12.09 2.92
N ALA A 63 -31.94 -12.76 3.61
CA ALA A 63 -32.36 -12.40 4.96
C ALA A 63 -31.19 -12.41 5.96
N THR A 64 -30.34 -13.43 5.91
CA THR A 64 -29.13 -13.55 6.75
C THR A 64 -28.12 -12.46 6.41
N ARG A 65 -27.91 -12.17 5.12
CA ARG A 65 -27.01 -11.08 4.70
C ARG A 65 -27.50 -9.72 5.21
N ARG A 66 -28.81 -9.44 5.12
CA ARG A 66 -29.40 -8.21 5.67
C ARG A 66 -29.24 -8.09 7.18
N SER A 67 -29.39 -9.19 7.93
CA SER A 67 -29.18 -9.17 9.39
C SER A 67 -27.73 -8.91 9.81
N LEU A 68 -26.76 -9.12 8.90
CA LEU A 68 -25.34 -8.86 9.14
C LEU A 68 -24.90 -7.44 8.71
N ALA A 69 -25.77 -6.70 8.03
CA ALA A 69 -25.50 -5.33 7.62
C ALA A 69 -25.51 -4.38 8.83
N PHE A 70 -24.78 -3.27 8.74
CA PHE A 70 -24.60 -2.34 9.87
C PHE A 70 -25.66 -1.25 9.83
N ALA A 71 -26.73 -1.40 10.61
CA ALA A 71 -27.75 -0.37 10.78
C ALA A 71 -27.25 0.71 11.74
N TYR A 72 -27.20 1.98 11.30
CA TYR A 72 -26.62 3.05 12.13
C TYR A 72 -27.52 3.45 13.30
N ALA A 73 -28.83 3.20 13.18
CA ALA A 73 -29.81 3.44 14.23
C ALA A 73 -29.75 2.39 15.37
N ASP A 74 -29.20 1.19 15.11
CA ASP A 74 -29.05 0.11 16.08
C ASP A 74 -27.71 -0.62 15.88
N PRO A 75 -26.58 0.02 16.21
CA PRO A 75 -25.26 -0.52 15.90
C PRO A 75 -24.88 -1.65 16.87
N THR A 76 -24.44 -2.78 16.31
CA THR A 76 -23.89 -3.89 17.11
C THR A 76 -22.43 -4.16 16.75
N VAL A 77 -21.65 -4.68 17.69
CA VAL A 77 -20.24 -5.03 17.44
C VAL A 77 -20.09 -6.09 16.34
N PRO A 78 -20.90 -7.17 16.29
CA PRO A 78 -20.83 -8.13 15.20
C PRO A 78 -21.13 -7.51 13.82
N SER A 79 -22.17 -6.68 13.72
CA SER A 79 -22.50 -6.04 12.44
C SER A 79 -21.48 -4.97 12.04
N ALA A 80 -20.82 -4.30 12.99
CA ALA A 80 -19.73 -3.37 12.72
C ALA A 80 -18.55 -4.03 11.99
N PHE A 81 -18.33 -5.34 12.20
CA PHE A 81 -17.34 -6.12 11.46
C PHE A 81 -17.94 -6.76 10.19
N ALA A 82 -19.01 -7.54 10.35
CA ALA A 82 -19.54 -8.40 9.31
C ALA A 82 -20.05 -7.62 8.10
N ALA A 83 -20.58 -6.41 8.29
CA ALA A 83 -21.11 -5.58 7.22
C ALA A 83 -20.12 -5.32 6.09
N HIS A 84 -18.82 -5.24 6.40
CA HIS A 84 -17.76 -5.02 5.39
C HIS A 84 -17.56 -6.21 4.45
N TYR A 85 -18.10 -7.38 4.79
CA TYR A 85 -18.05 -8.60 3.98
C TYR A 85 -19.40 -8.92 3.32
N VAL A 86 -20.44 -8.14 3.62
CA VAL A 86 -21.80 -8.36 3.11
C VAL A 86 -22.00 -7.59 1.80
N HIS A 87 -22.55 -8.28 0.80
CA HIS A 87 -23.06 -7.66 -0.42
C HIS A 87 -24.49 -8.11 -0.68
N LEU A 88 -25.36 -7.16 -1.06
CA LEU A 88 -26.76 -7.44 -1.34
C LEU A 88 -27.06 -7.62 -2.83
N GLY A 89 -26.17 -7.14 -3.71
CA GLY A 89 -26.30 -7.25 -5.15
C GLY A 89 -25.03 -7.75 -5.81
N THR A 90 -25.19 -8.48 -6.92
CA THR A 90 -24.09 -9.08 -7.68
C THR A 90 -23.13 -8.03 -8.23
N ASP A 91 -23.64 -6.91 -8.77
CA ASP A 91 -22.79 -5.83 -9.30
C ASP A 91 -21.91 -5.21 -8.21
N HIS A 92 -22.47 -5.06 -7.01
CA HIS A 92 -21.72 -4.53 -5.87
C HIS A 92 -20.61 -5.50 -5.41
N LEU A 93 -20.88 -6.81 -5.40
CA LEU A 93 -19.85 -7.82 -5.13
C LEU A 93 -18.77 -7.82 -6.21
N LEU A 94 -19.16 -7.86 -7.48
CA LEU A 94 -18.24 -7.94 -8.61
C LEU A 94 -17.31 -6.74 -8.65
N GLY A 95 -17.83 -5.52 -8.47
CA GLY A 95 -17.01 -4.31 -8.39
C GLY A 95 -15.97 -4.37 -7.27
N ASN A 96 -16.34 -4.93 -6.11
CA ASN A 96 -15.41 -5.11 -5.00
C ASN A 96 -14.38 -6.22 -5.23
N LEU A 97 -14.75 -7.33 -5.88
CA LEU A 97 -13.83 -8.40 -6.23
C LEU A 97 -12.80 -7.95 -7.26
N VAL A 98 -13.23 -7.21 -8.29
CA VAL A 98 -12.33 -6.60 -9.29
C VAL A 98 -11.41 -5.58 -8.62
N GLY A 99 -11.97 -4.68 -7.79
CA GLY A 99 -11.20 -3.72 -7.03
C GLY A 99 -10.16 -4.38 -6.13
N TYR A 100 -10.56 -5.42 -5.39
CA TYR A 100 -9.65 -6.19 -4.54
C TYR A 100 -8.55 -6.86 -5.35
N GLY A 101 -8.90 -7.57 -6.43
CA GLY A 101 -7.94 -8.27 -7.27
C GLY A 101 -6.88 -7.33 -7.85
N LEU A 102 -7.31 -6.15 -8.32
CA LEU A 102 -6.39 -5.12 -8.81
C LEU A 102 -5.50 -4.57 -7.69
N LEU A 103 -6.10 -4.08 -6.60
CA LEU A 103 -5.36 -3.37 -5.54
C LEU A 103 -4.45 -4.31 -4.75
N ALA A 104 -4.96 -5.48 -4.33
CA ALA A 104 -4.18 -6.47 -3.64
C ALA A 104 -3.14 -7.12 -4.56
N GLY A 105 -3.47 -7.38 -5.83
CA GLY A 105 -2.54 -7.96 -6.80
C GLY A 105 -1.36 -7.03 -7.11
N VAL A 106 -1.64 -5.77 -7.44
CA VAL A 106 -0.59 -4.76 -7.69
C VAL A 106 0.21 -4.49 -6.42
N GLY A 107 -0.45 -4.34 -5.28
CA GLY A 107 0.22 -4.12 -4.00
C GLY A 107 1.13 -5.29 -3.63
N TYR A 108 0.67 -6.52 -3.82
CA TYR A 108 1.46 -7.72 -3.58
C TYR A 108 2.68 -7.78 -4.49
N ALA A 109 2.52 -7.53 -5.80
CA ALA A 109 3.63 -7.51 -6.75
C ALA A 109 4.70 -6.48 -6.35
N LEU A 110 4.31 -5.25 -6.04
CA LEU A 110 5.21 -4.20 -5.55
C LEU A 110 5.90 -4.61 -4.25
N ALA A 111 5.18 -5.27 -3.34
CA ALA A 111 5.74 -5.72 -2.07
C ALA A 111 6.73 -6.88 -2.23
N VAL A 112 6.50 -7.80 -3.18
CA VAL A 112 7.45 -8.88 -3.49
C VAL A 112 8.73 -8.31 -4.09
N LEU A 113 8.58 -7.49 -5.13
CA LEU A 113 9.73 -6.92 -5.85
C LEU A 113 10.52 -5.94 -4.98
N GLY A 114 9.83 -5.11 -4.19
CA GLY A 114 10.46 -4.18 -3.26
C GLY A 114 10.93 -4.78 -1.93
N GLY A 115 10.84 -6.10 -1.73
CA GLY A 115 11.24 -6.75 -0.47
C GLY A 115 10.39 -6.36 0.75
N ARG A 116 9.16 -5.84 0.55
CA ARG A 116 8.24 -5.36 1.59
C ARG A 116 7.04 -6.28 1.86
N ARG A 117 7.16 -7.57 1.59
CA ARG A 117 6.08 -8.56 1.81
C ARG A 117 5.47 -8.52 3.21
N ARG A 118 6.31 -8.39 4.25
CA ARG A 118 5.83 -8.28 5.64
C ARG A 118 4.91 -7.07 5.83
N LEU A 119 5.29 -5.92 5.29
CA LEU A 119 4.47 -4.71 5.35
C LEU A 119 3.11 -4.95 4.69
N PHE A 120 3.10 -5.52 3.48
CA PHE A 120 1.86 -5.81 2.77
C PHE A 120 0.93 -6.74 3.57
N PHE A 121 1.42 -7.88 4.07
CA PHE A 121 0.57 -8.82 4.79
C PHE A 121 0.16 -8.32 6.18
N THR A 122 1.02 -7.58 6.89
CA THR A 122 0.62 -6.93 8.14
C THR A 122 -0.47 -5.89 7.90
N SER A 123 -0.34 -5.05 6.86
CA SER A 123 -1.38 -4.10 6.48
C SER A 123 -2.66 -4.80 6.05
N LEU A 124 -2.59 -5.83 5.22
CA LEU A 124 -3.75 -6.61 4.78
C LEU A 124 -4.49 -7.23 5.98
N ALA A 125 -3.77 -7.90 6.89
CA ALA A 125 -4.38 -8.47 8.10
C ALA A 125 -5.03 -7.38 8.98
N THR A 126 -4.38 -6.22 9.10
CA THR A 126 -4.94 -5.07 9.83
C THR A 126 -6.20 -4.52 9.15
N TYR A 127 -6.21 -4.43 7.82
CA TYR A 127 -7.35 -3.92 7.06
C TYR A 127 -8.54 -4.89 7.06
N LEU A 128 -8.28 -6.20 7.09
CA LEU A 128 -9.33 -7.22 7.19
C LEU A 128 -9.87 -7.33 8.62
N GLY A 129 -9.00 -7.21 9.63
CA GLY A 129 -9.36 -7.45 11.03
C GLY A 129 -9.84 -6.21 11.78
N ALA A 130 -9.04 -5.13 11.77
CA ALA A 130 -9.24 -3.99 12.64
C ALA A 130 -10.00 -2.83 11.96
N PHE A 131 -9.75 -2.59 10.66
CA PHE A 131 -10.41 -1.50 9.93
C PHE A 131 -11.93 -1.59 9.87
N PRO A 132 -12.58 -2.76 9.81
CA PRO A 132 -14.04 -2.83 9.85
C PRO A 132 -14.62 -2.06 11.04
N PHE A 133 -14.04 -2.22 12.23
CA PHE A 133 -14.46 -1.51 13.43
C PHE A 133 -14.19 0.00 13.33
N ALA A 134 -12.99 0.39 12.87
CA ALA A 134 -12.63 1.81 12.74
C ALA A 134 -13.53 2.53 11.73
N LEU A 135 -13.79 1.92 10.57
CA LEU A 135 -14.64 2.47 9.52
C LEU A 135 -16.11 2.53 9.96
N SER A 136 -16.59 1.52 10.67
CA SER A 136 -17.95 1.54 11.23
C SER A 136 -18.11 2.64 12.28
N ALA A 137 -17.14 2.81 13.18
CA ALA A 137 -17.14 3.88 14.17
C ALA A 137 -17.08 5.27 13.52
N LEU A 138 -16.25 5.46 12.49
CA LEU A 138 -16.18 6.72 11.75
C LEU A 138 -17.51 7.04 11.04
N ASN A 139 -18.19 6.03 10.52
CA ASN A 139 -19.50 6.19 9.89
C ASN A 139 -20.59 6.60 10.88
N LEU A 140 -20.49 6.21 12.16
CA LEU A 140 -21.41 6.66 13.23
C LEU A 140 -21.22 8.14 13.58
N ALA A 141 -20.04 8.71 13.33
CA ALA A 141 -19.78 10.13 13.59
C ALA A 141 -20.60 11.06 12.67
N VAL A 142 -21.19 10.53 11.60
CA VAL A 142 -22.06 11.25 10.68
C VAL A 142 -23.49 10.72 10.84
N PRO A 143 -24.39 11.42 11.55
CA PRO A 143 -25.76 10.95 11.79
C PRO A 143 -26.52 10.83 10.48
N ARG A 144 -26.92 9.60 10.13
CA ARG A 144 -27.78 9.31 8.98
C ARG A 144 -28.51 7.98 9.18
N ASP A 145 -29.77 7.93 8.77
CA ASP A 145 -30.52 6.67 8.66
C ASP A 145 -30.04 5.92 7.41
N ALA A 146 -28.91 5.25 7.57
CA ALA A 146 -28.30 4.44 6.52
C ALA A 146 -27.88 3.08 7.06
N ILE A 147 -27.72 2.15 6.13
CA ILE A 147 -27.17 0.82 6.41
C ILE A 147 -25.82 0.74 5.71
N GLY A 148 -24.76 0.49 6.47
CA GLY A 148 -23.43 0.23 5.95
C GLY A 148 -23.29 -1.23 5.53
N PHE A 149 -22.80 -1.49 4.32
CA PHE A 149 -22.36 -2.80 3.88
C PHE A 149 -21.38 -2.69 2.70
N GLY A 150 -20.57 -3.72 2.51
CA GLY A 150 -19.66 -3.87 1.38
C GLY A 150 -18.19 -3.64 1.71
N PHE A 151 -17.34 -4.20 0.85
CA PHE A 151 -15.89 -4.30 1.04
C PHE A 151 -15.12 -3.06 0.56
N SER A 152 -15.82 -2.04 0.07
CA SER A 152 -15.21 -0.88 -0.60
C SER A 152 -14.30 -0.09 0.33
N GLY A 153 -14.63 0.02 1.63
CA GLY A 153 -13.77 0.66 2.62
C GLY A 153 -12.41 -0.04 2.77
N ILE A 154 -12.39 -1.38 2.72
CA ILE A 154 -11.15 -2.17 2.75
C ILE A 154 -10.38 -2.01 1.44
N ASN A 155 -11.08 -1.99 0.30
CA ASN A 155 -10.45 -1.65 -0.99
C ASN A 155 -9.82 -0.25 -0.95
N MET A 156 -10.47 0.76 -0.37
CA MET A 156 -9.87 2.10 -0.24
C MET A 156 -8.66 2.10 0.69
N ALA A 157 -8.66 1.29 1.76
CA ALA A 157 -7.47 1.11 2.59
C ALA A 157 -6.29 0.50 1.80
N LEU A 158 -6.55 -0.51 0.95
CA LEU A 158 -5.56 -1.07 0.04
C LEU A 158 -5.08 -0.04 -0.99
N ALA A 159 -5.98 0.77 -1.55
CA ALA A 159 -5.62 1.86 -2.45
C ALA A 159 -4.69 2.87 -1.76
N GLY A 160 -4.93 3.20 -0.49
CA GLY A 160 -4.06 4.06 0.32
C GLY A 160 -2.68 3.45 0.61
N LEU A 161 -2.55 2.11 0.58
CA LEU A 161 -1.27 1.43 0.76
C LEU A 161 -0.40 1.45 -0.51
N LEU A 162 -1.01 1.49 -1.70
CA LEU A 162 -0.28 1.40 -2.97
C LEU A 162 0.81 2.48 -3.14
N PRO A 163 0.56 3.78 -2.86
CA PRO A 163 1.60 4.80 -2.96
C PRO A 163 2.82 4.51 -2.06
N ILE A 164 2.60 3.91 -0.88
CA ILE A 164 3.67 3.55 0.05
C ILE A 164 4.52 2.40 -0.53
N LEU A 165 3.87 1.35 -1.02
CA LEU A 165 4.56 0.21 -1.63
C LEU A 165 5.29 0.60 -2.91
N TRP A 166 4.67 1.46 -3.72
CA TRP A 166 5.29 2.04 -4.90
C TRP A 166 6.53 2.86 -4.54
N TYR A 167 6.44 3.72 -3.52
CA TYR A 167 7.59 4.48 -3.03
C TYR A 167 8.72 3.56 -2.56
N CYS A 168 8.42 2.53 -1.77
CA CYS A 168 9.42 1.57 -1.32
C CYS A 168 10.10 0.85 -2.49
N TYR A 169 9.31 0.40 -3.48
CA TYR A 169 9.83 -0.23 -4.69
C TYR A 169 10.72 0.74 -5.47
N ALA A 170 10.25 1.97 -5.71
CA ALA A 170 10.95 2.96 -6.51
C ALA A 170 12.26 3.43 -5.86
N ARG A 171 12.28 3.58 -4.54
CA ARG A 171 13.51 3.89 -3.80
C ARG A 171 14.54 2.79 -3.98
N GLU A 172 14.14 1.53 -3.80
CA GLU A 172 15.07 0.40 -3.85
C GLU A 172 15.68 0.23 -5.26
N HIS A 173 14.91 0.46 -6.32
CA HIS A 173 15.33 0.18 -7.69
C HIS A 173 15.89 1.38 -8.46
N PHE A 174 15.41 2.60 -8.18
CA PHE A 174 15.76 3.78 -8.98
C PHE A 174 16.54 4.84 -8.21
N ALA A 175 16.30 4.98 -6.91
CA ALA A 175 16.94 6.04 -6.13
C ALA A 175 17.28 5.61 -4.69
N PRO A 176 18.23 4.67 -4.49
CA PRO A 176 18.59 4.17 -3.16
C PRO A 176 19.14 5.28 -2.25
N ALA A 177 19.79 6.29 -2.84
CA ALA A 177 20.35 7.45 -2.15
C ALA A 177 19.34 8.62 -1.96
N ALA A 178 18.07 8.46 -2.38
CA ALA A 178 17.07 9.51 -2.22
C ALA A 178 16.86 9.86 -0.75
N SER A 179 17.17 11.11 -0.41
CA SER A 179 16.99 11.64 0.93
C SER A 179 15.52 11.75 1.30
N LEU A 180 15.16 11.25 2.48
CA LEU A 180 13.81 11.40 3.03
C LEU A 180 13.48 12.81 3.54
N ARG A 181 14.48 13.70 3.63
CA ARG A 181 14.34 14.99 4.31
C ARG A 181 13.28 15.90 3.68
N ALA A 182 13.01 15.74 2.39
CA ALA A 182 12.01 16.55 1.68
C ALA A 182 10.58 16.00 1.79
N LEU A 183 10.37 14.74 2.20
CA LEU A 183 9.02 14.14 2.24
C LEU A 183 8.04 14.90 3.12
N PRO A 184 8.39 15.35 4.35
CA PRO A 184 7.47 16.12 5.17
C PRO A 184 7.02 17.40 4.46
N ALA A 185 7.94 18.13 3.83
CA ALA A 185 7.62 19.35 3.10
C ALA A 185 6.70 19.07 1.90
N VAL A 186 6.97 18.02 1.13
CA VAL A 186 6.10 17.59 0.02
C VAL A 186 4.72 17.16 0.51
N PHE A 187 4.67 16.41 1.62
CA PHE A 187 3.41 16.00 2.26
C PHE A 187 2.57 17.21 2.67
N PHE A 188 3.15 18.16 3.41
CA PHE A 188 2.42 19.36 3.83
C PHE A 188 2.02 20.23 2.63
N ALA A 189 2.84 20.32 1.58
CA ALA A 189 2.48 21.01 0.35
C ALA A 189 1.28 20.36 -0.34
N LEU A 190 1.25 19.03 -0.46
CA LEU A 190 0.14 18.29 -1.05
C LEU A 190 -1.14 18.39 -0.21
N VAL A 191 -1.03 18.26 1.12
CA VAL A 191 -2.16 18.43 2.03
C VAL A 191 -2.71 19.84 1.97
N GLY A 192 -1.84 20.86 1.99
CA GLY A 192 -2.24 22.26 1.84
C GLY A 192 -2.90 22.52 0.49
N TRP A 193 -2.38 21.92 -0.59
CA TRP A 193 -2.97 21.98 -1.92
C TRP A 193 -4.36 21.35 -1.97
N ILE A 194 -4.53 20.13 -1.41
CA ILE A 194 -5.84 19.46 -1.32
C ILE A 194 -6.80 20.29 -0.49
N ALA A 195 -6.35 20.86 0.63
CA ALA A 195 -7.18 21.73 1.48
C ALA A 195 -7.65 22.98 0.70
N LEU A 196 -6.78 23.60 -0.10
CA LEU A 196 -7.14 24.72 -0.98
C LEU A 196 -8.20 24.32 -2.02
N LEU A 197 -8.06 23.13 -2.63
CA LEU A 197 -9.03 22.62 -3.60
C LEU A 197 -10.36 22.19 -2.96
N ALA A 198 -10.31 21.73 -1.70
CA ALA A 198 -11.49 21.27 -0.95
C ALA A 198 -12.26 22.41 -0.29
N LEU A 199 -11.71 23.64 -0.26
CA LEU A 199 -12.43 24.82 0.22
C LEU A 199 -13.68 25.04 -0.65
N PRO A 200 -14.89 25.06 -0.07
CA PRO A 200 -16.07 25.43 -0.81
C PRO A 200 -15.93 26.90 -1.23
N VAL A 201 -15.90 27.15 -2.55
CA VAL A 201 -16.09 28.50 -3.13
C VAL A 201 -17.55 28.92 -2.94
N SER A 202 -17.93 29.18 -1.68
CA SER A 202 -19.19 29.80 -1.31
C SER A 202 -19.01 31.31 -1.29
N THR A 203 -19.75 32.02 -2.14
CA THR A 203 -19.82 33.49 -2.16
C THR A 203 -20.63 34.09 -1.00
N THR A 204 -21.17 33.25 -0.10
CA THR A 204 -21.79 33.68 1.17
C THR A 204 -20.79 33.57 2.32
N GLY A 205 -20.76 34.60 3.18
CA GLY A 205 -19.69 34.95 4.14
C GLY A 205 -19.22 33.91 5.18
N ILE A 206 -19.71 32.68 5.14
CA ILE A 206 -19.21 31.56 5.97
C ILE A 206 -17.85 31.06 5.45
N GLY A 207 -17.55 31.22 4.15
CA GLY A 207 -16.26 30.85 3.57
C GLY A 207 -15.07 31.64 4.12
N VAL A 208 -15.29 32.87 4.60
CA VAL A 208 -14.23 33.72 5.16
C VAL A 208 -13.94 33.38 6.64
N ALA A 209 -14.93 32.88 7.38
CA ALA A 209 -14.75 32.50 8.78
C ALA A 209 -13.79 31.29 8.95
N GLY A 210 -13.77 30.36 7.99
CA GLY A 210 -12.79 29.26 7.96
C GLY A 210 -11.35 29.73 7.73
N LEU A 211 -11.16 30.87 7.07
CA LEU A 211 -9.85 31.44 6.74
C LEU A 211 -9.15 32.04 7.98
N ALA A 212 -9.93 32.53 8.96
CA ALA A 212 -9.38 33.13 10.19
C ALA A 212 -8.83 32.09 11.19
N ILE A 213 -9.45 30.90 11.25
CA ILE A 213 -9.00 29.83 12.18
C ILE A 213 -7.72 29.16 11.66
N GLY A 214 -7.53 29.05 10.35
CA GLY A 214 -6.33 28.48 9.74
C GLY A 214 -5.08 29.35 9.87
N VAL A 215 -5.22 30.67 9.94
CA VAL A 215 -4.07 31.61 10.06
C VAL A 215 -3.67 31.82 11.53
N ALA A 216 -4.58 31.67 12.49
CA ALA A 216 -4.28 31.86 13.91
C ALA A 216 -3.61 30.63 14.58
N GLY A 217 -3.49 29.51 13.86
CA GLY A 217 -2.88 28.26 14.34
C GLY A 217 -1.48 27.96 13.79
N ALA A 218 -0.88 28.88 13.02
CA ALA A 218 0.50 28.82 12.53
C ALA A 218 1.38 29.81 13.31
#